data_AF-A0A093ZGA7-F1
#
_entry.id   AF-A0A093ZGA7-F1
#
_cell.length_a   1.000
_cell.length_b   1.000
_cell.length_c   1.000
_cell.angle_alpha   90.00
_cell.angle_beta   90.00
_cell.angle_gamma   90.00
#
_symmetry.space_group_name_H-M   'P 1'
#
loop_
_entity.id
_entity.type
_entity.pdbx_description
1 polymer ?
#
loop_
_entity_poly.entity_id
_entity_poly.type
_entity_poly.pdbx_seq_one_letter_code
_entity_poly.pdbx_strand_id
1 'polypeptide(L)'
;DKDVEGLAHRYIFNLYQNIRFLDPAKTLKSILPCTPLAAVKVLEHLGVYNTILPYGNRLHGRTITVINRSEVVGRPLAALLANDGATVYSVDIADVQLFTRGTGLKRAHHAVHDQKGWELKDCLPLSDVVISGVPGEKFKVPTELIRDGAVCVNFSSERNFDGPKVKEKASIYVPAIGKVTIAVLLRNQLRLVQNQAARPAAMEAAVEATKAEVSGVVTPL
;
A
#
# COMPACT_ATOMS: atom_id res chain seq x y z
N ASP A 1 18.68 -1.99 9.81
CA ASP A 1 18.98 -0.65 9.24
C ASP A 1 19.58 -0.64 7.83
N LYS A 2 19.77 -1.80 7.17
CA LYS A 2 20.29 -1.89 5.78
C LYS A 2 19.32 -2.56 4.80
N ASP A 3 18.13 -2.96 5.28
CA ASP A 3 17.08 -3.55 4.45
C ASP A 3 16.40 -2.45 3.62
N VAL A 4 16.93 -2.22 2.42
CA VAL A 4 16.43 -1.20 1.48
C VAL A 4 15.10 -1.60 0.82
N GLU A 5 14.76 -2.89 0.83
CA GLU A 5 13.52 -3.39 0.26
C GLU A 5 12.32 -3.21 1.20
N GLY A 6 12.58 -3.08 2.51
CA GLY A 6 11.55 -2.86 3.52
C GLY A 6 10.78 -4.13 3.87
N LEU A 7 11.39 -5.30 3.69
CA LEU A 7 10.77 -6.61 3.94
C LEU A 7 10.95 -7.12 5.37
N ALA A 8 11.78 -6.45 6.18
CA ALA A 8 11.92 -6.79 7.59
C ALA A 8 10.57 -6.67 8.32
N HIS A 9 10.31 -7.61 9.23
CA HIS A 9 9.06 -7.71 10.00
C HIS A 9 8.62 -6.37 10.59
N ARG A 10 9.56 -5.56 11.11
CA ARG A 10 9.28 -4.22 11.65
C ARG A 10 8.57 -3.30 10.66
N TYR A 11 9.01 -3.25 9.40
CA TYR A 11 8.44 -2.35 8.39
C TYR A 11 7.08 -2.85 7.89
N ILE A 12 6.94 -4.16 7.71
CA ILE A 12 5.66 -4.79 7.34
C ILE A 12 4.63 -4.59 8.47
N PHE A 13 5.02 -4.84 9.72
CA PHE A 13 4.18 -4.60 10.89
C PHE A 13 3.74 -3.14 10.96
N ASN A 14 4.68 -2.20 10.81
CA ASN A 14 4.38 -0.77 10.81
C ASN A 14 3.40 -0.39 9.69
N LEU A 15 3.54 -0.97 8.50
CA LEU A 15 2.61 -0.76 7.39
C LEU A 15 1.19 -1.20 7.77
N TYR A 16 1.02 -2.42 8.30
CA TYR A 16 -0.30 -2.93 8.68
C TYR A 16 -0.95 -2.11 9.79
N GLN A 17 -0.15 -1.63 10.76
CA GLN A 17 -0.61 -0.77 11.85
C GLN A 17 -0.69 0.72 11.48
N ASN A 18 -0.39 1.09 10.23
CA ASN A 18 -0.33 2.48 9.76
C ASN A 18 0.61 3.38 10.60
N ILE A 19 1.68 2.78 11.14
CA ILE A 19 2.75 3.46 11.89
C ILE A 19 3.74 4.06 10.89
N ARG A 20 3.84 5.39 10.86
CA ARG A 20 4.63 6.12 9.85
C ARG A 20 6.03 6.50 10.29
N PHE A 21 6.30 6.43 11.59
CA PHE A 21 7.56 6.84 12.20
C PHE A 21 8.08 5.75 13.13
N LEU A 22 9.40 5.65 13.24
CA LEU A 22 10.12 4.67 14.04
C LEU A 22 10.38 5.16 15.46
N ASP A 23 10.11 6.44 15.71
CA ASP A 23 10.34 7.17 16.95
C ASP A 23 9.10 8.00 17.34
N PRO A 24 8.87 8.26 18.64
CA PRO A 24 7.77 9.10 19.11
C PRO A 24 7.85 10.55 18.62
N ALA A 25 9.06 11.07 18.45
CA ALA A 25 9.32 12.44 17.99
C ALA A 25 9.01 12.65 16.50
N LYS A 26 8.61 11.59 15.77
CA LYS A 26 8.25 11.63 14.34
C LYS A 26 9.36 12.17 13.44
N THR A 27 10.61 11.86 13.78
CA THR A 27 11.79 12.30 13.02
C THR A 27 12.29 11.22 12.06
N LEU A 28 12.15 9.95 12.43
CA LEU A 28 12.64 8.78 11.69
C LEU A 28 11.47 8.11 10.96
N LYS A 29 11.29 8.37 9.67
CA LYS A 29 10.19 7.74 8.92
C LYS A 29 10.41 6.24 8.76
N SER A 30 9.36 5.45 8.98
CA SER A 30 9.33 4.03 8.60
C SER A 30 9.34 3.94 7.07
N ILE A 31 10.23 3.13 6.50
CA ILE A 31 10.14 2.80 5.08
C ILE A 31 8.97 1.83 4.86
N LEU A 32 8.51 1.75 3.61
CA LEU A 32 7.49 0.82 3.17
C LEU A 32 8.13 -0.15 2.17
N PRO A 33 7.59 -1.38 2.02
CA PRO A 33 8.07 -2.33 1.03
C PRO A 33 8.06 -1.74 -0.38
N CYS A 34 9.12 -1.99 -1.16
CA CYS A 34 9.35 -1.30 -2.43
C CYS A 34 8.22 -1.48 -3.44
N THR A 35 7.75 -2.71 -3.66
CA THR A 35 6.74 -3.00 -4.70
C THR A 35 5.36 -2.43 -4.37
N PRO A 36 4.80 -2.60 -3.15
CA PRO A 36 3.57 -1.91 -2.75
C PRO A 36 3.68 -0.39 -2.87
N LEU A 37 4.79 0.20 -2.42
CA LEU A 37 5.00 1.64 -2.52
C LEU A 37 5.15 2.10 -3.97
N ALA A 38 5.78 1.31 -4.84
CA ALA A 38 5.88 1.61 -6.27
C ALA A 38 4.51 1.62 -6.94
N ALA A 39 3.64 0.65 -6.63
CA ALA A 39 2.27 0.64 -7.12
C ALA A 39 1.50 1.90 -6.69
N VAL A 40 1.61 2.30 -5.42
CA VAL A 40 1.02 3.56 -4.93
C VAL A 40 1.57 4.78 -5.66
N LYS A 41 2.89 4.86 -5.87
CA LYS A 41 3.52 5.98 -6.59
C LYS A 41 3.07 6.06 -8.06
N VAL A 42 2.87 4.92 -8.71
CA VAL A 42 2.26 4.86 -10.04
C VAL A 42 0.85 5.43 -9.99
N LEU A 43 -0.01 4.95 -9.08
CA LEU A 43 -1.39 5.43 -8.98
C LEU A 43 -1.49 6.92 -8.64
N GLU A 44 -0.59 7.45 -7.80
CA GLU A 44 -0.49 8.89 -7.54
C GLU A 44 -0.14 9.67 -8.82
N HIS A 45 0.84 9.18 -9.60
CA HIS A 45 1.24 9.82 -10.86
C HIS A 45 0.14 9.78 -11.92
N LEU A 46 -0.68 8.72 -11.94
CA LEU A 46 -1.81 8.58 -12.87
C LEU A 46 -3.04 9.41 -12.46
N GLY A 47 -3.01 10.14 -11.34
CA GLY A 47 -4.12 10.96 -10.88
C GLY A 47 -5.29 10.19 -10.25
N VAL A 48 -5.08 8.91 -9.89
CA VAL A 48 -6.09 8.10 -9.19
C VAL A 48 -6.34 8.65 -7.77
N TYR A 49 -5.28 9.15 -7.13
CA TYR A 49 -5.33 9.79 -5.82
C TYR A 49 -5.91 11.19 -5.94
N ASN A 50 -7.02 11.44 -5.24
CA ASN A 50 -7.63 12.76 -5.18
C ASN A 50 -6.84 13.65 -4.20
N THR A 51 -6.07 14.60 -4.73
CA THR A 51 -5.22 15.51 -3.96
C THR A 51 -6.00 16.56 -3.16
N ILE A 52 -7.29 16.76 -3.47
CA ILE A 52 -8.20 17.64 -2.73
C ILE A 52 -8.48 17.05 -1.34
N LEU A 53 -8.50 15.73 -1.23
CA LEU A 53 -8.77 15.05 0.04
C LEU A 53 -7.53 15.05 0.95
N PRO A 54 -7.74 15.06 2.29
CA PRO A 54 -6.66 14.96 3.26
C PRO A 54 -5.77 13.73 3.04
N TYR A 55 -4.49 13.86 3.39
CA TYR A 55 -3.54 12.75 3.32
C TYR A 55 -4.02 11.55 4.16
N GLY A 56 -3.99 10.34 3.59
CA GLY A 56 -4.57 9.13 4.19
C GLY A 56 -6.07 8.93 3.91
N ASN A 57 -6.69 9.79 3.09
CA ASN A 57 -8.06 9.58 2.60
C ASN A 57 -8.18 9.85 1.09
N ARG A 58 -7.07 9.89 0.37
CA ARG A 58 -7.01 10.32 -1.03
C ARG A 58 -7.61 9.31 -2.01
N LEU A 59 -7.79 8.07 -1.57
CA LEU A 59 -8.48 7.03 -2.35
C LEU A 59 -9.93 6.83 -1.90
N HIS A 60 -10.48 7.73 -1.08
CA HIS A 60 -11.87 7.61 -0.66
C HIS A 60 -12.83 7.58 -1.85
N GLY A 61 -13.78 6.65 -1.81
CA GLY A 61 -14.74 6.43 -2.90
C GLY A 61 -14.18 5.67 -4.10
N ARG A 62 -12.90 5.24 -4.07
CA ARG A 62 -12.32 4.36 -5.10
C ARG A 62 -12.46 2.90 -4.72
N THR A 63 -12.84 2.09 -5.70
CA THR A 63 -12.86 0.63 -5.58
C THR A 63 -11.68 0.03 -6.35
N ILE A 64 -10.86 -0.77 -5.68
CA ILE A 64 -9.63 -1.33 -6.26
C ILE A 64 -9.65 -2.85 -6.11
N THR A 65 -9.39 -3.59 -7.17
CA THR A 65 -9.13 -5.04 -7.10
C THR A 65 -7.63 -5.30 -7.16
N VAL A 66 -7.11 -6.05 -6.19
CA VAL A 66 -5.73 -6.54 -6.15
C VAL A 66 -5.74 -8.05 -6.34
N ILE A 67 -5.24 -8.52 -7.49
CA ILE A 67 -5.14 -9.93 -7.85
C ILE A 67 -3.75 -10.43 -7.47
N ASN A 68 -3.64 -10.86 -6.21
CA ASN A 68 -2.51 -11.48 -5.52
C ASN A 68 -2.67 -11.13 -4.01
N ARG A 69 -2.59 -12.12 -3.12
CA ARG A 69 -2.62 -11.93 -1.66
C ARG A 69 -1.38 -12.48 -0.94
N SER A 70 -0.24 -12.55 -1.63
CA SER A 70 1.04 -12.88 -1.02
C SER A 70 1.40 -11.91 0.11
N GLU A 71 2.02 -12.43 1.16
CA GLU A 71 2.52 -11.63 2.30
C GLU A 71 3.66 -10.69 1.91
N VAL A 72 4.31 -10.94 0.76
CA VAL A 72 5.44 -10.12 0.27
C VAL A 72 4.94 -8.83 -0.40
N VAL A 73 3.86 -8.89 -1.18
CA VAL A 73 3.40 -7.74 -1.97
C VAL A 73 1.88 -7.56 -1.92
N GLY A 74 1.12 -8.61 -2.24
CA GLY A 74 -0.32 -8.52 -2.48
C GLY A 74 -1.10 -7.99 -1.27
N ARG A 75 -0.95 -8.65 -0.12
CA ARG A 75 -1.64 -8.28 1.11
C ARG A 75 -1.15 -6.93 1.69
N PRO A 76 0.17 -6.64 1.74
CA PRO A 76 0.66 -5.31 2.10
C PRO A 76 0.11 -4.19 1.19
N LEU A 77 0.03 -4.42 -0.12
CA LEU A 77 -0.52 -3.45 -1.06
C LEU A 77 -2.01 -3.20 -0.79
N ALA A 78 -2.80 -4.26 -0.59
CA ALA A 78 -4.23 -4.12 -0.28
C ALA A 78 -4.46 -3.32 1.01
N ALA A 79 -3.68 -3.61 2.06
CA ALA A 79 -3.74 -2.87 3.32
C ALA A 79 -3.35 -1.40 3.16
N LEU A 80 -2.31 -1.09 2.37
CA LEU A 80 -1.86 0.29 2.13
C LEU A 80 -2.94 1.11 1.43
N LEU A 81 -3.55 0.56 0.37
CA LEU A 81 -4.62 1.20 -0.38
C LEU A 81 -5.88 1.41 0.48
N ALA A 82 -6.24 0.43 1.30
CA ALA A 82 -7.38 0.53 2.22
C ALA A 82 -7.14 1.57 3.32
N ASN A 83 -5.91 1.64 3.86
CA ASN A 83 -5.51 2.67 4.83
C ASN A 83 -5.59 4.10 4.24
N ASP A 84 -5.43 4.24 2.93
CA ASP A 84 -5.60 5.51 2.20
C ASP A 84 -7.06 5.82 1.80
N GLY A 85 -8.00 4.96 2.21
CA GLY A 85 -9.44 5.18 2.10
C GLY A 85 -10.15 4.40 0.99
N ALA A 86 -9.43 3.58 0.22
CA ALA A 86 -10.05 2.74 -0.82
C ALA A 86 -10.89 1.61 -0.22
N THR A 87 -11.85 1.14 -1.01
CA THR A 87 -12.44 -0.19 -0.85
C THR A 87 -11.65 -1.15 -1.71
N VAL A 88 -11.00 -2.15 -1.11
CA VAL A 88 -10.06 -3.01 -1.82
C VAL A 88 -10.52 -4.46 -1.79
N TYR A 89 -10.78 -5.05 -2.96
CA TYR A 89 -10.97 -6.49 -3.11
C TYR A 89 -9.61 -7.16 -3.29
N SER A 90 -9.15 -7.86 -2.26
CA SER A 90 -7.96 -8.70 -2.33
C SER A 90 -8.37 -10.10 -2.76
N VAL A 91 -7.97 -10.46 -3.98
CA VAL A 91 -8.31 -11.73 -4.62
C VAL A 91 -7.14 -12.68 -4.51
N ASP A 92 -7.44 -13.90 -4.05
CA ASP A 92 -6.54 -15.03 -4.02
C ASP A 92 -7.13 -16.18 -4.86
N ILE A 93 -6.39 -17.28 -5.00
CA ILE A 93 -6.81 -18.44 -5.80
C ILE A 93 -8.10 -19.05 -5.24
N ALA A 94 -8.27 -19.06 -3.92
CA ALA A 94 -9.37 -19.76 -3.25
C ALA A 94 -10.57 -18.87 -2.91
N ASP A 95 -10.37 -17.56 -2.70
CA ASP A 95 -11.40 -16.68 -2.16
C ASP A 95 -11.09 -15.18 -2.39
N VAL A 96 -12.02 -14.33 -1.95
CA VAL A 96 -11.91 -12.87 -1.99
C VAL A 96 -12.08 -12.31 -0.58
N GLN A 97 -11.23 -11.34 -0.25
CA GLN A 97 -11.32 -10.55 0.98
C GLN A 97 -11.52 -9.08 0.67
N LEU A 98 -12.40 -8.43 1.43
CA LEU A 98 -12.65 -7.01 1.37
C LEU A 98 -11.85 -6.28 2.45
N PHE A 99 -10.90 -5.48 2.00
CA PHE A 99 -10.11 -4.58 2.84
C PHE A 99 -10.74 -3.19 2.78
N THR A 100 -11.09 -2.66 3.94
CA THR A 100 -11.59 -1.28 4.07
C THR A 100 -10.80 -0.56 5.15
N ARG A 101 -10.89 0.77 5.20
CA ARG A 101 -10.33 1.55 6.31
C ARG A 101 -10.94 1.17 7.68
N GLY A 102 -12.07 0.46 7.70
CA GLY A 102 -12.88 0.21 8.88
C GLY A 102 -13.78 1.41 9.23
N THR A 103 -14.86 1.15 9.98
CA THR A 103 -15.78 2.19 10.47
C THR A 103 -15.30 2.75 11.82
N GLY A 104 -15.23 4.08 11.93
CA GLY A 104 -14.95 4.81 13.18
C GLY A 104 -13.65 5.64 13.18
N LEU A 105 -13.72 6.85 13.75
CA LEU A 105 -12.61 7.82 13.86
C LEU A 105 -11.39 7.31 14.65
N LYS A 106 -11.53 6.22 15.42
CA LYS A 106 -10.52 5.68 16.35
C LYS A 106 -9.76 4.45 15.83
N ARG A 107 -10.15 3.83 14.71
CA ARG A 107 -9.44 2.65 14.19
C ARG A 107 -8.24 3.08 13.34
N ALA A 108 -7.05 2.66 13.78
CA ALA A 108 -5.79 3.03 13.14
C ALA A 108 -5.42 2.10 11.95
N HIS A 109 -6.01 0.90 11.88
CA HIS A 109 -5.70 -0.13 10.89
C HIS A 109 -6.93 -0.52 10.06
N HIS A 110 -6.67 -0.96 8.82
CA HIS A 110 -7.65 -1.55 7.92
C HIS A 110 -8.44 -2.71 8.55
N ALA A 111 -9.71 -2.83 8.19
CA ALA A 111 -10.55 -3.98 8.51
C ALA A 111 -10.58 -4.94 7.31
N VAL A 112 -10.53 -6.25 7.60
CA VAL A 112 -10.61 -7.32 6.60
C VAL A 112 -11.89 -8.09 6.83
N HIS A 113 -12.67 -8.28 5.76
CA HIS A 113 -13.92 -9.03 5.76
C HIS A 113 -13.87 -10.09 4.67
N ASP A 114 -14.17 -11.34 4.99
CA ASP A 114 -14.27 -12.39 3.99
C ASP A 114 -15.54 -12.20 3.15
N GLN A 115 -15.40 -12.21 1.83
CA GLN A 115 -16.52 -12.15 0.88
C GLN A 115 -16.85 -13.57 0.42
N LYS A 116 -17.67 -14.27 1.21
CA LYS A 116 -18.00 -15.67 0.93
C LYS A 116 -18.72 -15.82 -0.40
N GLY A 117 -18.20 -16.69 -1.25
CA GLY A 117 -18.77 -16.99 -2.58
C GLY A 117 -18.46 -15.97 -3.66
N TRP A 118 -17.69 -14.91 -3.35
CA TRP A 118 -17.23 -13.96 -4.36
C TRP A 118 -15.99 -14.50 -5.06
N GLU A 119 -15.93 -14.22 -6.35
CA GLU A 119 -14.81 -14.53 -7.22
C GLU A 119 -14.30 -13.28 -7.93
N LEU A 120 -13.22 -13.42 -8.69
CA LEU A 120 -12.65 -12.34 -9.49
C LEU A 120 -13.69 -11.67 -10.40
N LYS A 121 -14.62 -12.45 -10.97
CA LYS A 121 -15.66 -11.96 -11.88
C LYS A 121 -16.64 -10.97 -11.23
N ASP A 122 -16.83 -11.06 -9.92
CA ASP A 122 -17.73 -10.20 -9.16
C ASP A 122 -17.03 -8.87 -8.80
N CYS A 123 -15.69 -8.89 -8.71
CA CYS A 123 -14.89 -7.73 -8.31
C CYS A 123 -14.55 -6.81 -9.49
N LEU A 124 -14.20 -7.38 -10.65
CA LEU A 124 -13.70 -6.62 -11.82
C LEU A 124 -14.70 -5.57 -12.35
N PRO A 125 -16.02 -5.85 -12.46
CA PRO A 125 -16.98 -4.87 -12.98
C PRO A 125 -17.19 -3.66 -12.05
N LEU A 126 -16.89 -3.81 -10.76
CA LEU A 126 -17.07 -2.76 -9.74
C LEU A 126 -15.82 -1.89 -9.56
N SER A 127 -14.69 -2.30 -10.10
CA SER A 127 -13.39 -1.72 -9.78
C SER A 127 -13.03 -0.57 -10.69
N ASP A 128 -12.67 0.57 -10.10
CA ASP A 128 -12.07 1.71 -10.82
C ASP A 128 -10.61 1.43 -11.19
N VAL A 129 -9.95 0.57 -10.39
CA VAL A 129 -8.54 0.19 -10.58
C VAL A 129 -8.39 -1.32 -10.42
N VAL A 130 -7.66 -1.96 -11.34
CA VAL A 130 -7.31 -3.38 -11.27
C VAL A 130 -5.80 -3.52 -11.25
N ILE A 131 -5.27 -4.12 -10.19
CA ILE A 131 -3.85 -4.37 -10.00
C ILE A 131 -3.60 -5.88 -10.01
N SER A 132 -2.78 -6.38 -10.92
CA SER A 132 -2.45 -7.80 -10.99
C SER A 132 -0.97 -8.05 -10.73
N GLY A 133 -0.68 -9.16 -10.04
CA GLY A 133 0.68 -9.59 -9.73
C GLY A 133 0.83 -11.09 -9.61
N VAL A 134 0.07 -11.87 -10.37
CA VAL A 134 0.10 -13.33 -10.27
C VAL A 134 1.37 -13.86 -10.94
N PRO A 135 2.19 -14.66 -10.23
CA PRO A 135 3.34 -15.33 -10.83
C PRO A 135 2.82 -16.52 -11.65
N GLY A 136 2.92 -16.43 -12.97
CA GLY A 136 2.52 -17.51 -13.87
C GLY A 136 2.04 -17.00 -15.22
N GLU A 137 2.69 -17.47 -16.28
CA GLU A 137 2.37 -17.11 -17.67
C GLU A 137 0.95 -17.49 -18.10
N LYS A 138 0.41 -18.55 -17.47
CA LYS A 138 -0.93 -19.10 -17.77
C LYS A 138 -2.06 -18.19 -17.28
N PHE A 139 -1.83 -17.40 -16.25
CA PHE A 139 -2.88 -16.55 -15.70
C PHE A 139 -3.07 -15.30 -16.56
N LYS A 140 -4.32 -15.04 -16.95
CA LYS A 140 -4.74 -13.81 -17.63
C LYS A 140 -5.96 -13.23 -16.95
N VAL A 141 -5.96 -11.92 -16.76
CA VAL A 141 -7.11 -11.19 -16.24
C VAL A 141 -8.21 -11.17 -17.32
N PRO A 142 -9.44 -11.64 -17.01
CA PRO A 142 -10.58 -11.59 -17.93
C PRO A 142 -10.90 -10.14 -18.29
N THR A 143 -10.48 -9.69 -19.47
CA THR A 143 -10.48 -8.27 -19.83
C THR A 143 -11.90 -7.75 -20.11
N GLU A 144 -12.77 -8.64 -20.59
CA GLU A 144 -14.19 -8.40 -20.82
C GLU A 144 -14.95 -7.98 -19.56
N LEU A 145 -14.53 -8.45 -18.38
CA LEU A 145 -15.13 -8.13 -17.09
C LEU A 145 -14.61 -6.82 -16.48
N ILE A 146 -13.53 -6.27 -17.03
CA ILE A 146 -12.99 -4.99 -16.59
C ILE A 146 -13.99 -3.91 -16.95
N ARG A 147 -14.28 -3.05 -15.97
CA ARG A 147 -15.09 -1.85 -16.15
C ARG A 147 -14.44 -0.90 -17.16
N ASP A 148 -15.26 -0.35 -18.05
CA ASP A 148 -14.78 0.61 -19.04
C ASP A 148 -14.22 1.87 -18.34
N GLY A 149 -13.04 2.31 -18.78
CA GLY A 149 -12.32 3.44 -18.18
C GLY A 149 -11.54 3.09 -16.91
N ALA A 150 -11.46 1.82 -16.48
CA ALA A 150 -10.64 1.42 -15.34
C ALA A 150 -9.15 1.64 -15.57
N VAL A 151 -8.38 1.83 -14.49
CA VAL A 151 -6.91 1.87 -14.54
C VAL A 151 -6.36 0.47 -14.27
N CYS A 152 -5.54 -0.05 -15.17
CA CYS A 152 -4.95 -1.38 -15.05
C CYS A 152 -3.44 -1.31 -14.78
N VAL A 153 -2.95 -1.98 -13.74
CA VAL A 153 -1.54 -2.00 -13.36
C VAL A 153 -1.05 -3.44 -13.19
N ASN A 154 0.04 -3.80 -13.85
CA ASN A 154 0.71 -5.08 -13.66
C ASN A 154 2.02 -4.89 -12.89
N PHE A 155 2.17 -5.62 -11.78
CA PHE A 155 3.43 -5.71 -11.04
C PHE A 155 4.11 -7.08 -11.12
N SER A 156 3.48 -8.06 -11.78
CA SER A 156 4.12 -9.34 -12.06
C SER A 156 5.25 -9.17 -13.08
N SER A 157 6.26 -10.05 -13.01
CA SER A 157 7.20 -10.24 -14.13
C SER A 157 6.47 -10.76 -15.37
N GLU A 158 5.39 -11.51 -15.14
CA GLU A 158 4.57 -12.10 -16.19
C GLU A 158 3.54 -11.12 -16.73
N ARG A 159 3.15 -11.33 -17.98
CA ARG A 159 2.09 -10.54 -18.61
C ARG A 159 0.73 -11.05 -18.15
N ASN A 160 0.19 -10.50 -17.06
CA ASN A 160 -1.14 -10.89 -16.60
C ASN A 160 -2.30 -10.31 -17.43
N PHE A 161 -2.08 -9.23 -18.20
CA PHE A 161 -3.09 -8.65 -19.06
C PHE A 161 -2.80 -8.92 -20.54
N ASP A 162 -3.87 -9.09 -21.32
CA ASP A 162 -3.80 -9.09 -22.78
C ASP A 162 -3.64 -7.62 -23.26
N GLY A 163 -2.43 -7.28 -23.71
CA GLY A 163 -2.03 -5.89 -23.98
C GLY A 163 -2.91 -5.16 -24.99
N PRO A 164 -3.24 -5.73 -26.16
CA PRO A 164 -4.21 -5.17 -27.08
C PRO A 164 -5.60 -4.98 -26.45
N LYS A 165 -6.19 -6.04 -25.88
CA LYS A 165 -7.57 -5.98 -25.37
C LYS A 165 -7.74 -5.04 -24.19
N VAL A 166 -6.77 -5.00 -23.27
CA VAL A 166 -6.88 -4.15 -22.08
C VAL A 166 -6.84 -2.67 -22.45
N LYS A 167 -6.17 -2.29 -23.55
CA LYS A 167 -6.12 -0.90 -24.02
C LYS A 167 -7.42 -0.40 -24.63
N GLU A 168 -8.28 -1.31 -25.09
CA GLU A 168 -9.61 -0.96 -25.62
C GLU A 168 -10.60 -0.65 -24.49
N LYS A 169 -10.35 -1.17 -23.28
CA LYS A 169 -11.21 -1.03 -22.10
C LYS A 169 -10.68 -0.03 -21.07
N ALA A 170 -9.41 -0.15 -20.72
CA ALA A 170 -8.78 0.62 -19.66
C ALA A 170 -8.51 2.05 -20.12
N SER A 171 -8.76 3.04 -19.25
CA SER A 171 -8.36 4.42 -19.52
C SER A 171 -6.84 4.56 -19.55
N ILE A 172 -6.16 3.83 -18.66
CA ILE A 172 -4.70 3.80 -18.55
C ILE A 172 -4.27 2.37 -18.24
N TYR A 173 -3.26 1.87 -18.96
CA TYR A 173 -2.65 0.57 -18.72
C TYR A 173 -1.14 0.70 -18.48
N VAL A 174 -0.68 0.20 -17.33
CA VAL A 174 0.74 0.11 -16.96
C VAL A 174 1.18 -1.36 -17.03
N PRO A 175 1.97 -1.76 -18.06
CA PRO A 175 2.30 -3.16 -18.30
C PRO A 175 3.32 -3.75 -17.32
N ALA A 176 4.11 -2.91 -16.65
CA ALA A 176 5.07 -3.31 -15.64
C ALA A 176 5.46 -2.12 -14.76
N ILE A 177 5.69 -2.35 -13.46
CA ILE A 177 6.16 -1.32 -12.52
C ILE A 177 7.62 -1.50 -12.07
N GLY A 178 8.34 -2.50 -12.57
CA GLY A 178 9.68 -2.87 -12.07
C GLY A 178 10.69 -1.71 -12.04
N LYS A 179 10.66 -0.81 -13.03
CA LYS A 179 11.51 0.39 -13.04
C LYS A 179 11.19 1.34 -11.88
N VAL A 180 9.91 1.46 -11.53
CA VAL A 180 9.46 2.26 -10.39
C VAL A 180 9.86 1.59 -9.08
N THR A 181 9.80 0.25 -9.01
CA THR A 181 10.28 -0.51 -7.85
C THR A 181 11.77 -0.24 -7.58
N ILE A 182 12.62 -0.22 -8.62
CA ILE A 182 14.05 0.12 -8.49
C ILE A 182 14.22 1.57 -7.98
N ALA A 183 13.46 2.53 -8.52
CA ALA A 183 13.51 3.91 -8.05
C ALA A 183 13.08 4.05 -6.58
N VAL A 184 12.06 3.30 -6.16
CA VAL A 184 11.62 3.25 -4.76
C VAL A 184 12.67 2.61 -3.86
N LEU A 185 13.38 1.58 -4.32
CA LEU A 185 14.51 0.98 -3.59
C LEU A 185 15.62 2.01 -3.34
N LEU A 186 16.02 2.77 -4.36
CA LEU A 186 17.00 3.85 -4.21
C LEU A 186 16.50 4.93 -3.24
N ARG A 187 15.22 5.29 -3.31
CA ARG A 187 14.59 6.23 -2.38
C ARG A 187 14.59 5.69 -0.94
N ASN A 188 14.32 4.41 -0.74
CA ASN A 188 14.34 3.77 0.57
C ASN A 188 15.76 3.72 1.13
N GLN A 189 16.76 3.44 0.30
CA GLN A 189 18.17 3.52 0.70
C GLN A 189 18.53 4.91 1.21
N LEU A 190 18.17 5.96 0.46
CA LEU A 190 18.41 7.34 0.90
C LEU A 190 17.69 7.65 2.22
N ARG A 191 16.45 7.16 2.38
CA ARG A 191 15.70 7.30 3.63
C ARG A 191 16.42 6.65 4.81
N LEU A 192 16.98 5.46 4.63
CA LEU A 192 17.72 4.76 5.68
C LEU A 192 18.99 5.51 6.07
N VAL A 193 19.74 6.03 5.10
CA VAL A 193 20.92 6.87 5.35
C VAL A 193 20.54 8.13 6.14
N GLN A 194 19.47 8.82 5.74
CA GLN A 194 18.95 9.99 6.45
C GLN A 194 18.53 9.63 7.89
N ASN A 195 17.84 8.51 8.09
CA ASN A 195 17.44 8.05 9.41
C ASN A 195 18.66 7.69 10.28
N GLN A 196 19.73 7.12 9.70
CA GLN A 196 20.97 6.83 10.42
C GLN A 196 21.66 8.13 10.86
N ALA A 197 21.73 9.13 9.99
CA ALA A 197 22.32 10.43 10.30
C ALA A 197 21.52 11.20 11.38
N ALA A 198 20.18 11.10 11.35
CA ALA A 198 19.30 11.76 12.33
C ALA A 198 19.18 11.02 13.67
N ARG A 199 19.66 9.78 13.76
CA ARG A 199 19.46 8.91 14.93
C ARG A 199 20.05 9.44 16.23
N PRO A 200 21.27 10.02 16.26
CA PRO A 200 21.84 10.59 17.49
C PRO A 200 20.94 11.69 18.06
N ALA A 201 20.55 12.66 17.24
CA ALA A 201 19.65 13.74 17.64
C ALA A 201 18.26 13.23 18.05
N ALA A 202 17.72 12.21 17.37
CA ALA A 202 16.44 11.60 17.73
C ALA A 202 16.52 10.86 19.09
N MET A 203 17.66 10.23 19.40
CA MET A 203 17.88 9.59 20.71
C MET A 203 17.99 10.64 21.83
N GLU A 204 18.71 11.74 21.62
CA GLU A 204 18.81 12.84 22.58
C GLU A 204 17.43 13.44 22.88
N ALA A 205 16.66 13.76 21.83
CA ALA A 205 15.30 14.29 21.98
C ALA A 205 14.35 13.32 22.70
N ALA A 206 14.48 12.01 22.47
CA ALA A 206 13.68 11.01 23.18
C ALA A 206 14.04 10.92 24.67
N VAL A 207 15.33 11.03 25.02
CA VAL A 207 15.80 11.07 26.41
C VAL A 207 15.30 12.32 27.12
N GLU A 208 15.34 13.49 26.46
CA GLU A 208 14.80 14.74 27.02
C GLU A 208 13.28 14.67 27.23
N ALA A 209 12.53 14.16 26.26
CA ALA A 209 11.08 13.98 26.38
C ALA A 209 10.72 13.03 27.55
N THR A 210 11.47 11.94 27.72
CA THR A 210 11.26 11.00 28.83
C THR A 210 11.57 11.67 30.18
N LYS A 211 12.62 12.50 30.27
CA LYS A 211 12.92 13.27 31.49
C LYS A 211 11.83 14.31 31.80
N ALA A 212 11.27 14.96 30.79
CA ALA A 212 10.17 15.91 30.95
C ALA A 212 8.88 15.23 31.44
N GLU A 213 8.55 14.04 30.93
CA GLU A 213 7.40 13.27 31.42
C GLU A 213 7.59 12.79 32.86
N VAL A 214 8.78 12.30 33.21
CA VAL A 214 9.08 11.85 34.59
C VAL A 214 9.09 13.01 35.59
N SER A 215 9.56 14.20 35.19
CA SER A 215 9.52 15.39 36.05
C SER A 215 8.13 16.02 36.18
N GLY A 216 7.27 15.88 35.16
CA GLY A 216 5.87 16.33 35.23
C GLY A 216 4.96 15.47 36.13
N VAL A 217 5.32 14.22 36.40
CA VAL A 217 4.61 13.32 37.33
C VAL A 217 4.97 13.61 38.81
N VAL A 218 6.06 14.32 39.06
CA VAL A 218 6.49 14.72 40.42
C VAL A 218 6.06 16.15 40.71
N THR A 219 4.75 16.39 40.77
CA THR A 219 4.20 17.52 41.54
C THR A 219 3.41 16.94 42.71
N PRO A 220 3.93 16.98 43.95
CA PRO A 220 3.13 16.68 45.13
C PRO A 220 2.14 17.83 45.38
N LEU A 221 0.92 17.45 45.77
CA LEU A 221 -0.11 18.29 46.37
C LEU A 221 0.43 19.16 47.52
#